data_AF-A0A976Q6P5-F1
#
_entry.id   AF-A0A976Q6P5-F1
#
_cell.length_a   1.000
_cell.length_b   1.000
_cell.length_c   1.000
_cell.angle_alpha   90.00
_cell.angle_beta   90.00
_cell.angle_gamma   90.00
#
_symmetry.space_group_name_H-M   'P 1'
#
loop_
_entity.id
_entity.type
_entity.pdbx_description
1 polymer ?
#
loop_
_entity_poly.entity_id
_entity_poly.type
_entity_poly.pdbx_seq_one_letter_code
_entity_poly.pdbx_strand_id
1 'polypeptide(L)'
;MILANASINWLAVLACVVTGQLLLTVWFAVIFAVPWARAYGGPTMTKAQHTKEVPGYTYAIGAACVAALAVALSLLRTALDVSGIGPSLALGLLVGLGVFVPMALPAYAFLRRWNAFALGAGSQLALVLALSVVLDLFA
;
A
#
# COMPACT_ATOMS: atom_id res chain seq x y z
N MET A 1 3.22 26.50 7.71
CA MET A 1 1.95 27.19 7.39
C MET A 1 1.04 26.38 6.47
N ILE A 2 1.54 25.51 5.57
CA ILE A 2 0.73 24.74 4.61
C ILE A 2 -0.20 23.69 5.28
N LEU A 3 0.25 22.99 6.33
CA LEU A 3 -0.54 21.96 7.02
C LEU A 3 -1.62 22.51 7.97
N ALA A 4 -1.53 23.78 8.37
CA ALA A 4 -2.43 24.36 9.37
C ALA A 4 -3.87 24.53 8.85
N ASN A 5 -4.06 24.56 7.52
CA ASN A 5 -5.36 24.74 6.86
C ASN A 5 -5.83 23.50 6.10
N ALA A 6 -5.09 22.39 6.16
CA ALA A 6 -5.47 21.18 5.43
C ALA A 6 -6.58 20.43 6.20
N SER A 7 -7.83 20.61 5.80
CA SER A 7 -8.95 19.83 6.33
C SER A 7 -8.91 18.40 5.76
N ILE A 8 -8.62 17.42 6.61
CA ILE A 8 -8.63 16.00 6.22
C ILE A 8 -10.08 15.51 6.17
N ASN A 9 -10.50 14.98 5.02
CA ASN A 9 -11.76 14.26 4.88
C ASN A 9 -11.61 12.86 5.49
N TRP A 10 -12.04 12.69 6.74
CA TRP A 10 -11.92 11.41 7.47
C TRP A 10 -12.75 10.27 6.86
N LEU A 11 -13.83 10.59 6.13
CA LEU A 11 -14.59 9.58 5.41
C LEU A 11 -13.77 9.02 4.22
N ALA A 12 -13.02 9.88 3.54
CA ALA A 12 -12.09 9.47 2.48
C ALA A 12 -10.97 8.57 3.02
N VAL A 13 -10.42 8.91 4.21
CA VAL A 13 -9.42 8.09 4.89
C VAL A 13 -9.98 6.71 5.25
N LEU A 14 -11.20 6.64 5.80
CA LEU A 14 -11.86 5.37 6.10
C LEU A 14 -12.09 4.54 4.82
N ALA A 15 -12.56 5.17 3.74
CA ALA A 15 -12.73 4.52 2.44
C ALA A 15 -11.40 3.97 1.90
N CYS A 16 -10.30 4.70 2.07
CA CYS A 16 -8.95 4.25 1.74
C CYS A 16 -8.54 3.03 2.57
N VAL A 17 -8.81 3.01 3.88
CA VAL A 17 -8.50 1.85 4.73
C VAL A 17 -9.24 0.61 4.25
N VAL A 18 -10.55 0.71 4.02
CA VAL A 18 -11.36 -0.41 3.53
C VAL A 18 -10.84 -0.89 2.17
N THR A 19 -10.63 0.04 1.23
CA THR A 19 -10.14 -0.27 -0.13
C THR A 19 -8.76 -0.94 -0.07
N GLY A 20 -7.86 -0.42 0.74
CA GLY A 20 -6.52 -0.97 0.90
C GLY A 20 -6.52 -2.36 1.52
N GLN A 21 -7.34 -2.61 2.55
CA GLN A 21 -7.46 -3.94 3.13
C GLN A 21 -8.02 -4.95 2.12
N LEU A 22 -9.05 -4.58 1.36
CA LEU A 22 -9.60 -5.43 0.31
C LEU A 22 -8.56 -5.74 -0.77
N LEU A 23 -7.87 -4.71 -1.27
CA LEU A 23 -6.85 -4.85 -2.31
C LEU A 23 -5.72 -5.77 -1.86
N LEU A 24 -5.14 -5.52 -0.67
CA LEU A 24 -4.04 -6.32 -0.15
C LEU A 24 -4.48 -7.76 0.17
N THR A 25 -5.70 -7.94 0.67
CA THR A 25 -6.27 -9.28 0.90
C THR A 25 -6.43 -10.04 -0.41
N VAL A 26 -7.02 -9.43 -1.43
CA VAL A 26 -7.15 -10.05 -2.75
C VAL A 26 -5.77 -10.35 -3.34
N TRP A 27 -4.82 -9.41 -3.23
CA TRP A 27 -3.47 -9.59 -3.73
C TRP A 27 -2.76 -10.79 -3.09
N PHE A 28 -2.70 -10.84 -1.75
CA PHE A 28 -1.88 -11.82 -1.02
C PHE A 28 -2.62 -13.10 -0.62
N ALA A 29 -3.96 -13.10 -0.56
CA ALA A 29 -4.73 -14.28 -0.18
C ALA A 29 -5.45 -14.93 -1.36
N VAL A 30 -5.60 -14.24 -2.50
CA VAL A 30 -6.29 -14.77 -3.69
C VAL A 30 -5.36 -14.87 -4.88
N ILE A 31 -4.91 -13.74 -5.44
CA ILE A 31 -4.18 -13.71 -6.73
C ILE A 31 -2.78 -14.33 -6.59
N PHE A 32 -2.02 -13.90 -5.59
CA PHE A 32 -0.63 -14.30 -5.39
C PHE A 32 -0.41 -15.12 -4.13
N ALA A 33 -1.44 -15.83 -3.65
CA ALA A 33 -1.38 -16.54 -2.38
C ALA A 33 -0.26 -17.59 -2.29
N VAL A 34 -0.12 -18.43 -3.32
CA VAL A 34 0.93 -19.46 -3.36
C VAL A 34 2.32 -18.84 -3.60
N PRO A 35 2.51 -17.93 -4.59
CA PRO A 35 3.78 -17.22 -4.76
C PRO A 35 4.25 -16.49 -3.49
N TRP A 36 3.34 -15.84 -2.78
CA TRP A 36 3.65 -15.11 -1.55
C TRP A 36 4.05 -16.05 -0.42
N ALA A 37 3.30 -17.14 -0.19
CA ALA A 37 3.67 -18.15 0.80
C ALA A 37 5.08 -18.71 0.54
N ARG A 38 5.38 -19.03 -0.72
CA ARG A 38 6.72 -19.53 -1.10
C ARG A 38 7.82 -18.48 -0.94
N ALA A 39 7.52 -17.21 -1.22
CA ALA A 39 8.45 -16.11 -1.02
C ALA A 39 8.70 -15.82 0.48
N TYR A 40 7.73 -16.15 1.34
CA TYR A 40 7.81 -15.97 2.79
C TYR A 40 8.70 -17.03 3.45
N GLY A 41 8.37 -18.32 3.28
CA GLY A 41 9.03 -19.43 3.99
C GLY A 41 9.55 -20.57 3.12
N GLY A 42 9.68 -20.36 1.81
CA GLY A 42 10.40 -21.26 0.91
C GLY A 42 9.52 -22.18 0.05
N PRO A 43 10.14 -23.01 -0.81
CA PRO A 43 9.45 -23.68 -1.93
C PRO A 43 8.30 -24.62 -1.52
N THR A 44 8.40 -25.23 -0.34
CA THR A 44 7.44 -26.20 0.19
C THR A 44 6.31 -25.56 0.99
N MET A 45 6.39 -24.25 1.27
CA MET A 45 5.39 -23.57 2.08
C MET A 45 4.06 -23.46 1.34
N THR A 46 3.01 -23.96 1.97
CA THR A 46 1.63 -23.87 1.47
C THR A 46 0.95 -22.59 1.93
N LYS A 47 -0.10 -22.17 1.20
CA LYS A 47 -0.97 -21.06 1.62
C LYS A 47 -1.53 -21.28 3.04
N ALA A 48 -1.98 -22.50 3.34
CA ALA A 48 -2.57 -22.83 4.63
C ALA A 48 -1.57 -22.73 5.79
N GLN A 49 -0.31 -23.15 5.58
CA GLN A 49 0.76 -22.96 6.55
C GLN A 49 1.05 -21.48 6.76
N HIS A 50 1.21 -20.71 5.68
CA HIS A 50 1.43 -19.26 5.77
C HIS A 50 0.34 -18.54 6.56
N THR A 51 -0.93 -18.82 6.29
CA THR A 51 -2.04 -18.19 7.03
C THR A 51 -2.02 -18.52 8.53
N LYS A 52 -1.51 -19.69 8.93
CA LYS A 52 -1.38 -20.05 10.36
C LYS A 52 -0.19 -19.37 11.04
N GLU A 53 0.88 -19.11 10.29
CA GLU A 53 2.11 -18.50 10.82
C GLU A 53 2.01 -16.99 10.97
N VAL A 54 1.19 -16.32 10.14
CA VAL A 54 1.01 -14.87 10.22
C VAL A 54 0.12 -14.50 11.41
N PRO A 55 0.63 -13.75 12.40
CA PRO A 55 -0.17 -13.36 13.55
C PRO A 55 -1.31 -12.41 13.17
N GLY A 56 -2.51 -12.61 13.73
CA GLY A 56 -3.69 -11.80 13.38
C GLY A 56 -3.52 -10.28 13.59
N TYR A 57 -2.65 -9.85 14.51
CA TYR A 57 -2.37 -8.43 14.74
C TYR A 57 -1.65 -7.75 13.56
N THR A 58 -1.01 -8.49 12.66
CA THR A 58 -0.36 -7.89 11.48
C THR A 58 -1.36 -7.24 10.54
N TYR A 59 -2.61 -7.72 10.50
CA TYR A 59 -3.68 -7.08 9.73
C TYR A 59 -4.08 -5.72 10.31
N ALA A 60 -4.11 -5.60 11.64
CA ALA A 60 -4.36 -4.32 12.31
C ALA A 60 -3.23 -3.31 12.07
N ILE A 61 -1.97 -3.78 12.11
CA ILE A 61 -0.80 -2.96 11.73
C ILE A 61 -0.94 -2.50 10.27
N GLY A 62 -1.29 -3.43 9.36
CA GLY A 62 -1.54 -3.10 7.96
C GLY A 62 -2.61 -2.03 7.78
N ALA A 63 -3.74 -2.14 8.49
CA ALA A 63 -4.81 -1.14 8.45
C ALA A 63 -4.34 0.23 8.95
N ALA A 64 -3.58 0.27 10.05
CA ALA A 64 -3.00 1.51 10.56
C ALA A 64 -2.01 2.15 9.56
N CYS A 65 -1.18 1.35 8.90
CA CYS A 65 -0.27 1.82 7.85
C CYS A 65 -1.03 2.38 6.64
N VAL A 66 -2.12 1.73 6.21
CA VAL A 66 -2.98 2.25 5.13
C VAL A 66 -3.62 3.58 5.53
N ALA A 67 -4.10 3.70 6.77
CA ALA A 67 -4.67 4.96 7.27
C ALA A 67 -3.63 6.09 7.27
N ALA A 68 -2.42 5.82 7.78
CA ALA A 68 -1.33 6.78 7.79
C ALA A 68 -0.91 7.20 6.37
N LEU A 69 -0.84 6.25 5.44
CA LEU A 69 -0.54 6.52 4.04
C LEU A 69 -1.64 7.37 3.37
N ALA A 70 -2.91 7.09 3.63
CA ALA A 70 -4.03 7.87 3.11
C ALA A 70 -4.00 9.32 3.62
N VAL A 71 -3.70 9.52 4.90
CA VAL A 71 -3.50 10.87 5.48
C VAL A 71 -2.32 11.56 4.79
N ALA A 72 -1.17 10.89 4.64
CA ALA A 72 0.00 11.47 3.99
C ALA A 72 -0.29 11.88 2.53
N LEU A 73 -0.97 11.01 1.75
CA LEU A 73 -1.37 11.31 0.38
C LEU A 73 -2.37 12.47 0.32
N SER A 74 -3.34 12.53 1.24
CA SER A 74 -4.28 13.65 1.32
C SER A 74 -3.55 14.97 1.57
N LEU A 75 -2.62 15.01 2.52
CA LEU A 75 -1.84 16.20 2.84
C LEU A 75 -0.94 16.62 1.68
N LEU A 76 -0.30 15.66 1.00
CA LEU A 76 0.52 15.92 -0.19
C LEU A 76 -0.31 16.51 -1.34
N ARG A 77 -1.52 15.98 -1.58
CA ARG A 77 -2.43 16.51 -2.61
C ARG A 77 -2.80 17.96 -2.32
N THR A 78 -3.19 18.27 -1.08
CA THR A 78 -3.50 19.66 -0.68
C THR A 78 -2.28 20.58 -0.77
N ALA A 79 -1.11 20.11 -0.34
CA ALA A 79 0.11 20.91 -0.35
C ALA A 79 0.61 21.24 -1.77
N LEU A 80 0.33 20.35 -2.73
CA LEU A 80 0.75 20.48 -4.12
C LEU A 80 -0.38 20.94 -5.06
N ASP A 81 -1.54 21.31 -4.50
CA ASP A 81 -2.75 21.71 -5.23
C ASP A 81 -3.15 20.71 -6.34
N VAL A 82 -3.04 19.41 -6.02
CA VAL A 82 -3.34 18.33 -6.96
C VAL A 82 -4.83 18.05 -6.94
N SER A 83 -5.49 18.35 -8.06
CA SER A 83 -6.91 18.06 -8.30
C SER A 83 -7.11 17.22 -9.57
N GLY A 84 -8.04 16.27 -9.51
CA GLY A 84 -8.41 15.38 -10.60
C GLY A 84 -7.60 14.07 -10.66
N ILE A 85 -8.23 13.05 -11.24
CA ILE A 85 -7.75 11.66 -11.23
C ILE A 85 -6.35 11.54 -11.85
N GLY A 86 -6.11 12.18 -13.00
CA GLY A 86 -4.81 12.10 -13.71
C GLY A 86 -3.65 12.61 -12.85
N PRO A 87 -3.68 13.87 -12.38
CA PRO A 87 -2.68 14.40 -11.46
C PRO A 87 -2.55 13.60 -10.15
N SER A 88 -3.66 13.13 -9.57
CA SER A 88 -3.67 12.29 -8.35
C SER A 88 -2.96 10.95 -8.58
N LEU A 89 -3.14 10.32 -9.73
CA LEU A 89 -2.41 9.11 -10.13
C LEU A 89 -0.93 9.39 -10.38
N ALA A 90 -0.58 10.50 -11.01
CA ALA A 90 0.81 10.89 -11.23
C ALA A 90 1.55 11.11 -9.90
N LEU A 91 0.90 11.78 -8.93
CA LEU A 91 1.43 11.90 -7.57
C LEU A 91 1.58 10.53 -6.91
N GLY A 92 0.59 9.64 -7.05
CA GLY A 92 0.66 8.27 -6.54
C GLY A 92 1.83 7.48 -7.13
N LEU A 93 2.05 7.57 -8.45
CA LEU A 93 3.20 6.96 -9.13
C LEU A 93 4.53 7.54 -8.63
N LEU A 94 4.60 8.86 -8.44
CA LEU A 94 5.79 9.51 -7.91
C LEU A 94 6.11 9.03 -6.49
N VAL A 95 5.13 8.94 -5.61
CA VAL A 95 5.31 8.41 -4.25
C VAL A 95 5.69 6.93 -4.29
N GLY A 96 5.00 6.14 -5.10
CA GLY A 96 5.25 4.71 -5.22
C GLY A 96 6.64 4.38 -5.77
N LEU A 97 6.98 4.91 -6.95
CA LEU A 97 8.22 4.61 -7.65
C LEU A 97 9.40 5.45 -7.14
N GLY A 98 9.16 6.70 -6.76
CA GLY A 98 10.21 7.64 -6.35
C GLY A 98 10.54 7.61 -4.87
N VAL A 99 9.64 7.11 -4.01
CA VAL A 99 9.87 7.04 -2.55
C VAL A 99 9.86 5.60 -2.08
N PHE A 100 8.75 4.89 -2.27
CA PHE A 100 8.58 3.55 -1.69
C PHE A 100 9.57 2.53 -2.28
N VAL A 101 9.67 2.43 -3.61
CA VAL A 101 10.55 1.43 -4.26
C VAL A 101 12.01 1.58 -3.85
N PRO A 102 12.63 2.79 -3.89
CA PRO A 102 14.00 2.99 -3.43
C PRO A 102 14.21 2.66 -1.95
N MET A 103 13.21 2.90 -1.09
CA MET A 103 13.31 2.56 0.34
C MET A 103 13.21 1.05 0.59
N ALA A 104 12.38 0.34 -0.18
CA ALA A 104 12.18 -1.09 0.00
C ALA A 104 13.30 -1.93 -0.64
N LEU A 105 13.79 -1.52 -1.81
CA LEU A 105 14.72 -2.30 -2.63
C LEU A 105 15.95 -2.81 -1.87
N PRO A 106 16.68 -2.00 -1.07
CA PRO A 106 17.86 -2.46 -0.35
C PRO A 106 17.55 -3.61 0.63
N ALA A 107 16.43 -3.52 1.36
CA ALA A 107 16.06 -4.52 2.37
C ALA A 107 15.89 -5.92 1.75
N TYR A 108 15.31 -5.99 0.56
CA TYR A 108 15.15 -7.26 -0.16
C TYR A 108 16.42 -7.68 -0.91
N ALA A 109 17.20 -6.71 -1.42
CA ALA A 109 18.45 -6.97 -2.13
C ALA A 109 19.48 -7.65 -1.22
N PHE A 110 19.67 -7.13 0.00
CA PHE A 110 20.59 -7.73 0.99
C PHE A 110 20.20 -9.17 1.35
N LEU A 111 18.90 -9.46 1.40
CA LEU A 111 18.38 -10.80 1.70
C LEU A 111 18.25 -11.69 0.44
N ARG A 112 18.58 -11.17 -0.75
CA ARG A 112 18.39 -11.82 -2.06
C ARG A 112 16.95 -12.32 -2.30
N ARG A 113 15.95 -11.64 -1.73
CA ARG A 113 14.52 -12.01 -1.77
C ARG A 113 13.77 -11.29 -2.90
N TRP A 114 14.24 -11.43 -4.14
CA TRP A 114 13.69 -10.71 -5.30
C TRP A 114 12.22 -11.01 -5.58
N ASN A 115 11.77 -12.26 -5.39
CA ASN A 115 10.36 -12.62 -5.55
C ASN A 115 9.48 -11.93 -4.51
N ALA A 116 9.93 -11.84 -3.26
CA ALA A 116 9.21 -11.14 -2.20
C ALA A 116 9.19 -9.62 -2.47
N PHE A 117 10.30 -9.07 -3.00
CA PHE A 117 10.34 -7.68 -3.45
C PHE A 117 9.33 -7.41 -4.56
N ALA A 118 9.30 -8.22 -5.62
CA ALA A 118 8.38 -8.00 -6.74
C ALA A 118 6.91 -8.05 -6.29
N LEU A 119 6.54 -9.03 -5.46
CA LEU A 119 5.19 -9.17 -4.92
C LEU A 119 4.84 -8.05 -3.94
N GLY A 120 5.77 -7.72 -3.04
CA GLY A 120 5.63 -6.67 -2.04
C GLY A 120 5.51 -5.30 -2.71
N ALA A 121 6.49 -4.91 -3.52
CA ALA A 121 6.51 -3.63 -4.20
C ALA A 121 5.36 -3.47 -5.18
N GLY A 122 5.02 -4.51 -5.95
CA GLY A 122 3.84 -4.51 -6.81
C GLY A 122 2.55 -4.22 -6.04
N SER A 123 2.36 -4.87 -4.88
CA SER A 123 1.19 -4.62 -4.03
C SER A 123 1.12 -3.19 -3.50
N GLN A 124 2.27 -2.62 -3.11
CA GLN A 124 2.32 -1.28 -2.55
C GLN A 124 2.13 -0.20 -3.62
N LEU A 125 2.65 -0.41 -4.83
CA LEU A 125 2.35 0.45 -5.97
C LEU A 125 0.85 0.43 -6.30
N ALA A 126 0.25 -0.76 -6.42
CA ALA A 126 -1.18 -0.90 -6.67
C ALA A 126 -2.02 -0.23 -5.57
N LEU A 127 -1.63 -0.41 -4.31
CA LEU A 127 -2.25 0.24 -3.16
C LEU A 127 -2.21 1.77 -3.29
N VAL A 128 -1.02 2.37 -3.44
CA VAL A 128 -0.87 3.83 -3.52
C VAL A 128 -1.73 4.41 -4.65
N LEU A 129 -1.76 3.76 -5.82
CA LEU A 129 -2.60 4.21 -6.94
C LEU A 129 -4.09 4.11 -6.64
N ALA A 130 -4.54 3.01 -6.03
CA ALA A 130 -5.93 2.86 -5.62
C ALA A 130 -6.34 3.93 -4.59
N LEU A 131 -5.48 4.19 -3.59
CA LEU A 131 -5.74 5.24 -2.61
C LEU A 131 -5.77 6.63 -3.25
N SER A 132 -4.88 6.93 -4.19
CA SER A 132 -4.91 8.18 -4.96
C SER A 132 -6.25 8.39 -5.68
N VAL A 133 -6.82 7.34 -6.28
CA VAL A 133 -8.14 7.42 -6.93
C VAL A 133 -9.23 7.64 -5.89
N VAL A 134 -9.24 6.87 -4.81
CA VAL A 134 -10.25 7.02 -3.75
C VAL A 134 -10.22 8.42 -3.16
N LEU A 135 -9.05 8.96 -2.84
CA LEU A 135 -8.94 10.32 -2.32
C LEU A 135 -9.44 11.37 -3.32
N ASP A 136 -9.32 11.13 -4.63
CA ASP A 136 -9.83 12.02 -5.67
C ASP A 136 -11.35 12.00 -5.80
N LEU A 137 -11.97 10.83 -5.61
CA LEU A 137 -13.43 10.68 -5.59
C LEU A 137 -14.11 11.41 -4.42
N PHE A 138 -13.35 11.81 -3.40
CA PHE A 138 -13.81 12.51 -2.20
C PHE A 138 -13.28 13.96 -2.09
N ALA A 139 -12.59 14.44 -3.13
CA ALA A 139 -11.99 15.77 -3.18
C ALA A 139 -12.95 16.85 -3.65
#